data_AF-A0A7H4PNV3-F1
#
_entry.id   AF-A0A7H4PNV3-F1
#
_cell.length_a   1.000
_cell.length_b   1.000
_cell.length_c   1.000
_cell.angle_alpha   90.00
_cell.angle_beta   90.00
_cell.angle_gamma   90.00
#
_symmetry.space_group_name_H-M   'P 1'
#
loop_
_entity.id
_entity.type
_entity.pdbx_description
1 polymer ?
#
loop_
_entity_poly.entity_id
_entity_poly.type
_entity_poly.pdbx_seq_one_letter_code
_entity_poly.pdbx_strand_id
1 'polypeptide(L)' 'MVAVSAITNLAEGLGDVKLSHAQTLAAAELSRQNFINLICGFLRKLA' A
#
# COMPACT_ATOMS: atom_id res chain seq x y z
N MET A 1 -7.82 16.08 7.39
CA MET A 1 -8.04 14.72 6.83
C MET A 1 -6.70 14.21 6.35
N VAL A 2 -6.31 12.97 6.70
CA VAL A 2 -5.05 12.37 6.26
C VAL A 2 -5.37 11.10 5.48
N ALA A 3 -4.71 10.90 4.34
CA ALA A 3 -4.86 9.72 3.50
C ALA A 3 -3.49 9.17 3.11
N VAL A 4 -3.39 7.84 2.95
CA VAL A 4 -2.17 7.15 2.57
C VAL A 4 -2.54 6.04 1.59
N SER A 5 -1.80 5.92 0.50
CA SER A 5 -1.99 4.87 -0.52
C SER A 5 -0.86 3.87 -0.48
N ALA A 6 -1.19 2.58 -0.54
CA ALA A 6 -0.21 1.53 -0.77
C ALA A 6 0.00 1.39 -2.28
N ILE A 7 1.24 1.56 -2.74
CA ILE A 7 1.57 1.34 -4.14
C ILE A 7 1.64 -0.16 -4.40
N THR A 8 0.76 -0.67 -5.26
CA THR A 8 0.67 -2.10 -5.60
C THR A 8 1.36 -2.44 -6.92
N ASN A 9 1.63 -1.44 -7.74
CA ASN A 9 2.23 -1.57 -9.06
C ASN A 9 2.66 -0.19 -9.57
N LEU A 10 3.49 -0.17 -10.59
CA LEU A 10 3.72 1.02 -11.41
C LEU A 10 2.52 1.27 -12.32
N ALA A 11 2.38 2.50 -12.82
CA ALA A 11 1.34 2.81 -13.81
C ALA A 11 1.59 2.04 -15.12
N GLU A 12 0.54 1.91 -15.93
CA GLU A 12 0.60 1.24 -17.22
C GLU A 12 1.73 1.82 -18.10
N GLY A 13 2.51 0.95 -18.74
CA GLY A 13 3.66 1.34 -19.57
C GLY A 13 4.91 1.76 -18.81
N LEU A 14 4.90 1.78 -17.47
CA LEU A 14 6.08 2.11 -16.65
C LEU A 14 6.78 0.88 -16.05
N GLY A 15 6.33 -0.33 -16.38
CA GLY A 15 6.98 -1.58 -15.98
C GLY A 15 6.44 -2.80 -16.73
N ASP A 16 7.07 -3.95 -16.49
CA ASP A 16 6.78 -5.20 -17.21
C ASP A 16 5.64 -6.03 -16.59
N VAL A 17 4.99 -5.50 -15.54
CA VAL A 17 3.93 -6.19 -14.81
C VAL A 17 2.56 -5.84 -15.40
N LYS A 18 1.82 -6.86 -15.84
CA LYS A 18 0.44 -6.71 -16.31
C LYS A 18 -0.49 -6.30 -15.16
N LEU A 19 -1.23 -5.20 -15.35
CA LEU A 19 -2.19 -4.71 -14.37
C LEU A 19 -3.42 -5.62 -14.28
N SER A 20 -3.79 -6.01 -13.06
CA SER A 20 -5.02 -6.74 -12.79
C SER A 20 -5.42 -6.59 -11.33
N HIS A 21 -6.71 -6.73 -11.03
CA HIS A 21 -7.20 -6.65 -9.65
C HIS A 21 -6.56 -7.73 -8.75
N ALA A 22 -6.39 -8.95 -9.24
CA ALA A 22 -5.73 -10.03 -8.50
C ALA A 22 -4.27 -9.69 -8.17
N GLN A 23 -3.55 -9.07 -9.11
CA GLN A 23 -2.18 -8.57 -8.89
C GLN A 23 -2.17 -7.46 -7.83
N THR A 24 -3.09 -6.51 -7.89
CA THR A 24 -3.23 -5.43 -6.90
C THR A 24 -3.40 -6.00 -5.48
N LEU A 25 -4.30 -6.97 -5.31
CA LEU A 25 -4.53 -7.63 -4.01
C LEU A 25 -3.29 -8.37 -3.52
N ALA A 26 -2.62 -9.12 -4.38
CA ALA A 26 -1.41 -9.86 -4.02
C ALA A 26 -0.25 -8.92 -3.62
N ALA A 27 -0.04 -7.84 -4.36
CA ALA A 27 1.02 -6.88 -4.08
C ALA A 27 0.77 -6.04 -2.83
N ALA A 28 -0.51 -5.77 -2.49
CA ALA A 28 -0.87 -5.04 -1.29
C ALA A 28 -0.37 -5.73 0.01
N GLU A 29 -0.31 -7.06 0.03
CA GLU A 29 0.17 -7.84 1.18
C GLU A 29 1.61 -7.48 1.58
N LEU A 30 2.47 -7.17 0.60
CA LEU A 30 3.86 -6.76 0.84
C LEU A 30 3.96 -5.51 1.72
N SER A 31 2.95 -4.63 1.67
CA SER A 31 2.90 -3.39 2.43
C SER A 31 2.09 -3.49 3.73
N ARG A 32 1.36 -4.60 3.96
CA ARG A 32 0.35 -4.72 5.03
C ARG A 32 0.93 -4.43 6.40
N GLN A 33 2.05 -5.05 6.76
CA GLN A 33 2.62 -4.87 8.10
C GLN A 33 3.17 -3.46 8.30
N ASN A 34 3.74 -2.84 7.26
CA ASN A 34 4.21 -1.46 7.31
C ASN A 34 3.04 -0.48 7.52
N PHE A 35 1.91 -0.71 6.85
CA PHE A 35 0.70 0.08 7.06
C PHE A 35 0.15 -0.04 8.48
N ILE A 36 0.10 -1.26 9.02
CA ILE A 36 -0.32 -1.48 10.42
C ILE A 36 0.61 -0.70 11.37
N ASN A 37 1.92 -0.84 11.20
CA ASN A 37 2.90 -0.16 12.04
C ASN A 37 2.79 1.36 11.93
N LEU A 38 2.58 1.88 10.71
CA LEU A 38 2.39 3.31 10.44
C LEU A 38 1.14 3.84 11.17
N ILE A 39 -0.01 3.19 11.01
CA ILE A 39 -1.27 3.61 11.62
C ILE A 39 -1.18 3.53 13.15
N CYS A 40 -0.74 2.40 13.70
CA CYS A 40 -0.59 2.24 15.14
C CYS A 40 0.45 3.21 15.72
N GLY A 41 1.56 3.44 15.02
CA GLY A 41 2.57 4.42 15.41
C GLY A 41 2.05 5.84 15.39
N PHE A 42 1.24 6.20 14.39
CA PHE A 42 0.57 7.50 14.30
C PHE A 42 -0.41 7.68 15.46
N LEU A 43 -1.31 6.72 15.70
CA LEU A 43 -2.29 6.78 16.79
C LEU A 43 -1.64 6.93 18.16
N ARG A 44 -0.54 6.21 18.43
CA ARG A 44 0.20 6.35 19.70
C ARG A 44 0.79 7.73 19.94
N LYS A 45 1.05 8.53 18.89
CA LYS A 45 1.56 9.90 19.02
C LYS A 45 0.45 10.94 19.18
N LEU A 46 -0.80 10.54 18.94
CA LEU A 46 -1.99 11.41 19.11
C LEU A 46 -2.69 11.20 20.45
N ALA A 47 -2.44 10.06 21.12
CA ALA A 47 -2.88 9.76 22.46
C ALA A 47 -1.98 10.44 23.51
#